data_AF-A0A2V6X8U4-F1
#
_entry.id   AF-A0A2V6X8U4-F1
#
_cell.length_a   1.000
_cell.length_b   1.000
_cell.length_c   1.000
_cell.angle_alpha   90.00
_cell.angle_beta   90.00
_cell.angle_gamma   90.00
#
_symmetry.space_group_name_H-M   'P 1'
#
loop_
_entity.id
_entity.type
_entity.pdbx_description
1 polymer ?
#
loop_
_entity_poly.entity_id
_entity_poly.type
_entity_poly.pdbx_seq_one_letter_code
_entity_poly.pdbx_strand_id
1 'polypeptide(L)'
;MKIDIDKLTEAELVDLNNRIVARLQFLTQMRAHGQMLKFKIGDRVLFQPEGHRCLVGILTRYNRKTVTVITDDGQRWNVSPTLLRRAGDSRGSENPTPNIVPLRRK
;
A
#
# COMPACT_ATOMS: atom_id res chain seq x y z
N MET A 1 -27.74 -14.38 -7.72
CA MET A 1 -28.07 -15.64 -7.01
C MET A 1 -28.55 -15.28 -5.62
N LYS A 2 -29.74 -15.75 -5.22
CA LYS A 2 -30.31 -15.48 -3.90
C LYS A 2 -30.01 -16.69 -3.01
N ILE A 3 -29.32 -16.48 -1.90
CA ILE A 3 -29.12 -17.53 -0.89
C ILE A 3 -30.31 -17.45 0.05
N ASP A 4 -31.09 -18.53 0.14
CA ASP A 4 -32.26 -18.63 0.99
C ASP A 4 -31.83 -19.15 2.37
N ILE A 5 -31.65 -18.22 3.31
CA ILE A 5 -31.11 -18.51 4.64
C ILE A 5 -32.16 -19.04 5.62
N ASP A 6 -33.46 -18.87 5.32
CA ASP A 6 -34.56 -19.24 6.21
C ASP A 6 -34.75 -20.76 6.31
N LYS A 7 -34.11 -21.50 5.40
CA LYS A 7 -34.11 -22.98 5.39
C LYS A 7 -32.95 -23.59 6.15
N LEU A 8 -32.03 -22.77 6.66
CA LEU A 8 -30.84 -23.24 7.35
C LEU A 8 -31.10 -23.32 8.85
N THR A 9 -30.65 -24.42 9.45
CA THR A 9 -30.55 -24.54 10.90
C THR A 9 -29.50 -23.56 11.45
N GLU A 10 -29.53 -23.31 12.76
CA GLU A 10 -28.54 -22.44 13.42
C GLU A 10 -27.10 -22.91 13.16
N ALA A 11 -26.84 -24.22 13.21
CA ALA A 11 -25.53 -24.78 12.93
C ALA A 11 -25.06 -24.53 11.50
N GLU A 12 -25.96 -24.65 10.52
CA GLU A 12 -25.67 -24.37 9.12
C GLU A 12 -25.47 -22.88 8.85
N LEU A 13 -26.20 -22.01 9.56
CA LEU A 13 -25.98 -20.56 9.51
C LEU A 13 -24.60 -20.19 10.08
N VAL A 14 -24.20 -20.81 11.18
CA VAL A 14 -22.86 -20.59 11.77
C VAL A 14 -21.76 -21.08 10.82
N ASP A 15 -21.90 -22.27 10.22
CA ASP A 15 -20.94 -22.76 9.21
C ASP A 15 -20.86 -21.82 8.00
N LEU A 16 -22.01 -21.41 7.46
CA LEU A 16 -22.09 -20.48 6.34
C LEU A 16 -21.40 -19.15 6.67
N ASN A 17 -21.66 -18.60 7.85
CA ASN A 17 -21.02 -17.37 8.31
C ASN A 17 -19.49 -17.53 8.41
N ASN A 18 -19.00 -18.61 9.00
CA ASN A 18 -17.56 -18.88 9.13
C ASN A 18 -16.88 -18.94 7.75
N ARG A 19 -17.54 -19.59 6.77
CA ARG A 19 -17.04 -19.69 5.40
C ARG A 19 -17.06 -18.33 4.67
N ILE A 20 -18.11 -17.54 4.87
CA ILE A 20 -18.19 -16.18 4.31
C ILE A 20 -17.07 -15.31 4.88
N VAL A 21 -16.90 -15.29 6.20
CA VAL A 21 -15.85 -14.53 6.87
C VAL A 21 -14.47 -14.96 6.36
N ALA A 22 -14.19 -16.26 6.29
CA ALA A 22 -12.94 -16.78 5.76
C ALA A 22 -12.70 -16.34 4.31
N ARG A 23 -13.73 -16.41 3.45
CA ARG A 23 -13.64 -15.98 2.05
C ARG A 23 -13.37 -14.48 1.93
N LEU A 24 -14.06 -13.65 2.71
CA LEU A 24 -13.86 -12.19 2.70
C LEU A 24 -12.45 -11.82 3.19
N GLN A 25 -11.96 -12.46 4.25
CA GLN A 25 -10.58 -12.28 4.72
C GLN A 25 -9.56 -12.64 3.65
N PHE A 26 -9.77 -13.76 2.95
CA PHE A 26 -8.91 -14.18 1.84
C PHE A 26 -8.91 -13.16 0.69
N LEU A 27 -10.09 -12.68 0.25
CA LEU A 27 -10.20 -11.67 -0.81
C LEU A 27 -9.51 -10.35 -0.41
N THR A 28 -9.62 -9.95 0.85
CA THR A 28 -8.92 -8.77 1.36
C THR A 28 -7.40 -8.96 1.39
N GLN A 29 -6.92 -10.16 1.76
CA GLN A 29 -5.50 -10.50 1.67
C GLN A 29 -4.99 -10.47 0.23
N MET A 30 -5.75 -11.03 -0.72
CA MET A 30 -5.39 -10.98 -2.14
C MET A 30 -5.31 -9.55 -2.68
N ARG A 31 -6.26 -8.68 -2.33
CA ARG A 31 -6.22 -7.26 -2.71
C ARG A 31 -4.99 -6.55 -2.14
N ALA A 32 -4.68 -6.78 -0.86
CA ALA A 32 -3.47 -6.24 -0.25
C ALA A 32 -2.19 -6.76 -0.94
N HIS A 33 -2.16 -8.04 -1.32
CA HIS A 33 -1.05 -8.64 -2.05
C HIS A 33 -0.88 -8.05 -3.46
N GLY A 34 -1.99 -7.82 -4.18
CA GLY A 34 -1.97 -7.14 -5.48
C GLY A 34 -1.43 -5.71 -5.40
N GLN A 35 -1.75 -4.99 -4.33
CA GLN A 35 -1.17 -3.67 -4.05
C GLN A 35 0.32 -3.75 -3.68
N MET A 36 0.72 -4.82 -2.99
CA MET A 36 2.12 -5.06 -2.65
C MET A 36 3.00 -5.28 -3.90
N LEU A 37 2.46 -5.93 -4.95
CA LEU A 37 3.15 -6.11 -6.24
C LEU A 37 3.38 -4.79 -7.01
N LYS A 38 2.70 -3.69 -6.66
CA LYS A 38 2.96 -2.37 -7.25
C LYS A 38 4.27 -1.76 -6.76
N PHE A 39 4.83 -2.27 -5.66
CA PHE A 39 6.08 -1.81 -5.07
C PHE A 39 7.10 -2.95 -5.07
N LYS A 40 8.35 -2.64 -5.38
CA LYS A 40 9.48 -3.57 -5.36
C LYS A 40 10.31 -3.35 -4.09
N ILE A 41 10.97 -4.41 -3.62
CA ILE A 41 12.05 -4.24 -2.62
C ILE A 41 13.12 -3.33 -3.24
N GLY A 42 13.55 -2.33 -2.49
CA GLY A 42 14.41 -1.24 -2.96
C GLY A 42 13.65 0.01 -3.39
N ASP A 43 12.33 -0.05 -3.61
CA ASP A 43 11.55 1.15 -3.96
C ASP A 43 11.57 2.16 -2.81
N ARG A 44 11.77 3.43 -3.18
CA ARG A 44 11.63 4.56 -2.28
C ARG A 44 10.16 4.93 -2.17
N VAL A 45 9.63 4.87 -0.95
CA VAL A 45 8.20 5.00 -0.66
C VAL A 45 7.98 6.02 0.44
N LEU A 46 6.80 6.62 0.44
CA LEU A 46 6.35 7.54 1.47
C LEU A 46 5.02 7.06 2.05
N PHE A 47 4.84 7.28 3.34
CA PHE A 47 3.63 6.94 4.08
C PHE A 47 3.45 7.88 5.26
N GLN A 48 2.23 8.00 5.78
CA GLN A 48 1.92 8.86 6.91
C GLN A 48 1.31 8.01 8.03
N PRO A 49 2.09 7.68 9.08
CA PRO A 49 1.54 7.09 10.29
C PRO A 49 0.63 8.08 11.02
N GLU A 50 -0.33 7.57 11.79
CA GLU A 50 -1.14 8.41 12.67
C GLU A 50 -0.26 9.16 13.67
N GLY A 51 -0.54 10.44 13.87
CA GLY A 51 0.23 11.32 14.78
C GLY A 51 1.63 11.69 14.30
N HIS A 52 2.06 11.24 13.11
CA HIS A 52 3.39 11.53 12.57
C HIS A 52 3.29 12.34 11.28
N ARG A 53 4.36 13.08 10.98
CA ARG A 53 4.54 13.67 9.66
C ARG A 53 4.75 12.55 8.63
N CYS A 54 4.59 12.88 7.34
CA CYS A 54 4.90 11.94 6.27
C CYS A 54 6.36 11.49 6.39
N LEU A 55 6.57 10.17 6.41
CA LEU A 55 7.88 9.55 6.46
C LEU A 55 8.24 9.02 5.08
N VAL A 56 9.53 9.06 4.76
CA VAL A 56 10.10 8.52 3.53
C VAL A 56 11.11 7.45 3.90
N GLY A 57 11.14 6.37 3.13
CA GLY A 57 12.05 5.26 3.35
C GLY A 57 12.13 4.30 2.18
N ILE A 58 12.85 3.21 2.41
CA ILE A 58 13.03 2.13 1.43
C ILE A 58 12.24 0.91 1.88
N LEU A 59 11.47 0.33 0.94
CA LEU A 59 10.83 -0.96 1.14
C LEU A 59 11.92 -2.04 1.15
N THR A 60 12.05 -2.77 2.27
CA THR A 60 13.12 -3.76 2.44
C THR A 60 12.64 -5.21 2.47
N ARG A 61 11.36 -5.44 2.79
CA ARG A 61 10.80 -6.80 2.90
C ARG A 61 9.30 -6.83 2.66
N TYR A 62 8.84 -7.88 2.00
CA TYR A 62 7.44 -8.27 1.98
C TYR A 62 7.10 -9.16 3.17
N ASN A 63 6.00 -8.85 3.87
CA ASN A 63 5.41 -9.71 4.89
C ASN A 63 4.07 -10.26 4.37
N ARG A 64 3.41 -11.13 5.15
CA ARG A 64 2.13 -11.75 4.75
C ARG A 64 1.00 -10.74 4.48
N LYS A 65 0.97 -9.60 5.19
CA LYS A 65 -0.09 -8.57 5.09
C LYS A 65 0.44 -7.13 5.02
N THR A 66 1.74 -6.94 5.20
CA THR A 66 2.40 -5.63 5.32
C THR A 66 3.72 -5.66 4.55
N VAL A 67 4.36 -4.51 4.46
CA VAL A 67 5.76 -4.39 4.04
C VAL A 67 6.58 -3.81 5.17
N THR A 68 7.87 -4.16 5.20
CA THR A 68 8.83 -3.46 6.04
C THR A 68 9.41 -2.29 5.27
N VAL A 69 9.33 -1.09 5.84
CA VAL A 69 10.02 0.11 5.35
C VAL A 69 11.07 0.51 6.38
N ILE A 70 12.28 0.80 5.91
CA ILE A 70 13.31 1.46 6.71
C ILE A 70 13.33 2.93 6.29
N THR A 71 13.02 3.82 7.22
CA THR A 71 13.00 5.27 6.98
C THR A 71 14.41 5.84 6.92
N ASP A 72 14.54 7.06 6.39
CA ASP A 72 15.85 7.71 6.23
C ASP A 72 16.60 7.94 7.55
N ASP A 73 15.87 8.03 8.66
CA ASP A 73 16.40 8.11 10.03
C ASP A 73 16.71 6.72 10.64
N GLY A 74 16.60 5.65 9.85
CA GLY A 74 16.94 4.29 10.25
C GLY A 74 15.84 3.53 11.02
N GLN A 75 14.68 4.14 11.25
CA GLN A 75 13.58 3.45 11.94
C GLN A 75 12.94 2.39 11.04
N ARG A 76 12.43 1.33 11.67
CA ARG A 76 11.77 0.22 10.98
C ARG A 76 10.27 0.25 11.21
N TRP A 77 9.51 0.26 10.12
CA TRP A 77 8.05 0.31 10.13
C TRP A 77 7.43 -0.86 9.38
N ASN A 78 6.36 -1.43 9.93
CA ASN A 78 5.47 -2.35 9.22
C ASN A 78 4.27 -1.57 8.72
N VAL A 79 4.14 -1.44 7.40
CA VAL A 79 3.13 -0.56 6.77
C VAL A 79 2.23 -1.39 5.85
N SER A 80 0.93 -1.09 5.84
CA SER A 80 0.03 -1.67 4.83
C SER A 80 0.43 -1.15 3.43
N PRO A 81 0.54 -2.01 2.40
CA PRO A 81 0.82 -1.57 1.03
C PRO A 81 -0.18 -0.54 0.50
N THR A 82 -1.40 -0.53 1.03
CA THR A 82 -2.45 0.44 0.66
C THR A 82 -2.16 1.87 1.12
N LEU A 83 -1.27 2.04 2.09
CA LEU A 83 -0.88 3.35 2.66
C LEU A 83 0.42 3.89 2.03
N LEU A 84 1.10 3.08 1.21
CA LEU A 84 2.32 3.49 0.53
C LEU A 84 2.01 4.31 -0.72
N ARG A 85 2.87 5.29 -0.98
CA ARG A 85 2.98 6.01 -2.25
C ARG A 85 4.44 6.00 -2.71
N ARG A 86 4.71 6.00 -4.01
CA ARG A 86 6.08 6.09 -4.53
C ARG A 86 6.64 7.49 -4.28
N ALA A 87 7.85 7.57 -3.72
CA ALA A 87 8.55 8.84 -3.57
C ALA A 87 9.09 9.26 -4.94
N GLY A 88 8.46 10.27 -5.55
CA GLY A 88 8.82 10.80 -6.87
C GLY A 88 7.69 10.80 -7.90
N ASP A 89 6.53 10.20 -7.61
CA ASP A 89 5.33 10.31 -8.48
C ASP A 89 4.59 11.65 -8.28
N SER A 90 5.34 12.74 -8.13
CA SER A 90 4.85 14.10 -8.37
C SER A 90 4.98 14.40 -9.86
N ARG A 91 4.07 13.85 -10.68
CA ARG A 91 3.71 14.49 -11.95
C ARG A 91 2.44 15.30 -11.74
N GLY A 92 2.66 16.57 -11.43
CA GLY A 92 1.62 17.61 -11.44
C GLY A 92 2.06 18.89 -10.72
N SER A 93 2.62 19.85 -11.49
CA SER A 93 2.90 21.27 -11.16
C SER A 93 4.01 21.51 -10.11
N GLU A 94 5.16 22.12 -10.38
CA GLU A 94 5.44 23.35 -11.14
C GLU A 94 6.77 23.27 -11.93
N ASN A 95 6.85 24.07 -13.00
CA ASN A 95 7.96 24.15 -13.95
C ASN A 95 9.33 24.50 -13.30
N PRO A 96 10.42 23.78 -13.59
CA PRO A 96 11.75 24.34 -13.40
C PRO A 96 12.08 25.21 -14.61
N THR A 97 12.12 26.53 -14.45
CA THR A 97 12.81 27.39 -15.42
C THR A 97 14.29 26.98 -15.42
N PRO A 98 14.87 26.51 -16.53
CA PRO A 98 16.31 26.33 -16.60
C PRO A 98 16.91 27.71 -16.84
N ASN A 99 17.67 28.19 -15.87
CA ASN A 99 18.42 29.43 -15.98
C ASN A 99 19.57 29.22 -16.99
N ILE A 100 19.28 29.37 -18.29
CA ILE A 100 20.26 29.24 -19.37
C ILE A 100 20.58 30.65 -19.88
N VAL A 101 21.77 31.14 -19.53
CA VAL A 101 22.36 32.35 -20.14
C VAL A 101 23.07 31.93 -21.43
N PRO A 102 22.66 32.40 -22.62
CA PRO A 102 23.39 32.10 -23.85
C PRO A 102 24.69 32.93 -23.90
N LEU A 103 25.82 32.23 -23.92
CA LEU A 103 27.15 32.82 -24.11
C LEU A 103 27.31 33.19 -25.60
N ARG A 104 27.27 34.49 -25.95
CA ARG A 104 27.66 34.97 -27.28
C ARG A 104 29.16 34.77 -27.48
N ARG A 105 29.56 34.03 -28.52
CA ARG A 105 30.95 34.05 -29.03
C ARG A 105 31.08 35.14 -30.10
N LYS A 106 32.18 35.88 -30.04
CA LYS A 106 32.64 36.86 -31.03
C LYS A 106 33.08 36.18 -32.32
#